data_AF-A0A1Y3AA52-F1
#
_entry.id   AF-A0A1Y3AA52-F1
#
_cell.length_a   1.000
_cell.length_b   1.000
_cell.length_c   1.000
_cell.angle_alpha   90.00
_cell.angle_beta   90.00
_cell.angle_gamma   90.00
#
_symmetry.space_group_name_H-M   'P 1'
#
loop_
_entity.id
_entity.type
_entity.pdbx_description
1 polymer ?
#
loop_
_entity_poly.entity_id
_entity_poly.type
_entity_poly.pdbx_seq_one_letter_code
_entity_poly.pdbx_strand_id
1 'polypeptide(L)'
;GVEDYRLVATAVGETTSKQYVRPETGERIVEGLRAAADLPAATTLTAFEVICDTPDMQDTYLGNAERADVYQFARANAAHLTTDMTEPDDFEGWLESVKTARILDEWIGGATVEELVERYRIGPGDLDSRVERAEWLLSAAEALGETTGVRVPAVSRARSRL
;
A
#
# COMPACT_ATOMS: atom_id res chain seq x y z
N GLY A 1 -0.48 -36.78 -30.41
CA GLY A 1 -1.18 -36.68 -29.13
C GLY A 1 -0.85 -35.33 -28.57
N VAL A 2 -1.85 -34.52 -28.25
CA VAL A 2 -1.62 -33.26 -27.53
C VAL A 2 -1.39 -33.68 -26.08
N GLU A 3 -0.20 -33.42 -25.55
CA GLU A 3 0.06 -33.64 -24.13
C GLU A 3 -0.94 -32.78 -23.32
N ASP A 4 -1.61 -33.40 -22.36
CA ASP A 4 -2.65 -32.77 -21.54
C ASP A 4 -1.96 -31.89 -20.48
N TYR A 5 -1.67 -30.63 -20.85
CA TYR A 5 -1.04 -29.68 -19.93
C TYR A 5 -2.08 -29.18 -18.91
N ARG A 6 -1.89 -29.54 -17.65
CA ARG A 6 -2.71 -29.05 -16.54
C ARG A 6 -2.11 -27.78 -15.94
N LEU A 7 -2.88 -26.69 -15.99
CA LEU A 7 -2.55 -25.46 -15.26
C LEU A 7 -2.87 -25.63 -13.78
N VAL A 8 -1.91 -25.28 -12.92
CA VAL A 8 -2.05 -25.30 -11.45
C VAL A 8 -1.54 -23.96 -10.92
N ALA A 9 -2.29 -23.37 -9.99
CA ALA A 9 -1.88 -22.11 -9.36
C ALA A 9 -0.61 -22.33 -8.52
N THR A 10 0.25 -21.31 -8.47
CA THR A 10 1.32 -21.25 -7.48
C THR A 10 0.73 -20.95 -6.10
N ALA A 11 1.49 -21.18 -5.02
CA ALA A 11 1.03 -20.86 -3.67
C ALA A 11 0.66 -19.37 -3.50
N VAL A 12 1.44 -18.48 -4.14
CA VAL A 12 1.13 -17.04 -4.20
C VAL A 12 -0.19 -16.83 -4.94
N GLY A 13 -0.36 -17.39 -6.14
CA GLY A 13 -1.60 -17.24 -6.91
C GLY A 13 -2.84 -17.77 -6.20
N GLU A 14 -2.71 -18.90 -5.48
CA GLU A 14 -3.79 -19.45 -4.65
C GLU A 14 -4.13 -18.51 -3.47
N THR A 15 -3.10 -17.95 -2.83
CA THR A 15 -3.28 -16.99 -1.72
C THR A 15 -3.93 -15.71 -2.21
N THR A 16 -3.42 -15.11 -3.28
CA THR A 16 -4.00 -13.92 -3.94
C THR A 16 -5.49 -14.14 -4.26
N SER A 17 -5.83 -15.28 -4.85
CA SER A 17 -7.22 -15.63 -5.15
C SER A 17 -8.08 -15.76 -3.87
N LYS A 18 -7.56 -16.37 -2.81
CA LYS A 18 -8.27 -16.51 -1.51
C LYS A 18 -8.47 -15.18 -0.79
N GLN A 19 -7.57 -14.21 -1.01
CA GLN A 19 -7.68 -12.86 -0.46
C GLN A 19 -8.62 -11.95 -1.28
N TYR A 20 -9.15 -12.44 -2.42
CA TYR A 20 -10.03 -11.70 -3.33
C TYR A 20 -9.40 -10.43 -3.93
N VAL A 21 -8.07 -10.33 -3.93
CA VAL A 21 -7.35 -9.22 -4.57
C VAL A 21 -7.03 -9.54 -6.02
N ARG A 22 -6.79 -8.49 -6.84
CA ARG A 22 -6.33 -8.67 -8.21
C ARG A 22 -4.96 -9.39 -8.26
N PRO A 23 -4.66 -10.16 -9.32
CA PRO A 23 -3.34 -10.76 -9.52
C PRO A 23 -2.19 -9.74 -9.42
N GLU A 24 -2.36 -8.58 -10.04
CA GLU A 24 -1.40 -7.47 -10.01
C GLU A 24 -1.21 -6.89 -8.60
N THR A 25 -2.29 -6.71 -7.83
CA THR A 25 -2.20 -6.33 -6.40
C THR A 25 -1.40 -7.36 -5.62
N GLY A 26 -1.65 -8.66 -5.82
CA GLY A 26 -0.90 -9.72 -5.16
C GLY A 26 0.59 -9.71 -5.49
N GLU A 27 0.93 -9.47 -6.77
CA GLU A 27 2.31 -9.32 -7.23
C GLU A 27 3.00 -8.13 -6.57
N ARG A 28 2.40 -6.93 -6.67
CA ARG A 28 2.96 -5.68 -6.10
C ARG A 28 3.11 -5.76 -4.58
N ILE A 29 2.15 -6.37 -3.88
CA ILE A 29 2.28 -6.60 -2.43
C ILE A 29 3.47 -7.51 -2.13
N VAL A 30 3.66 -8.62 -2.86
CA VAL A 30 4.79 -9.52 -2.63
C VAL A 30 6.13 -8.83 -2.89
N GLU A 31 6.22 -8.03 -3.95
CA GLU A 31 7.40 -7.22 -4.25
C GLU A 31 7.68 -6.18 -3.17
N GLY A 32 6.68 -5.38 -2.81
CA GLY A 32 6.79 -4.37 -1.76
C GLY A 32 7.13 -4.95 -0.40
N LEU A 33 6.60 -6.14 -0.05
CA LEU A 33 6.98 -6.83 1.19
C LEU A 33 8.45 -7.24 1.21
N ARG A 34 9.01 -7.69 0.08
CA ARG A 34 10.43 -8.03 -0.03
C ARG A 34 11.30 -6.78 0.10
N ALA A 35 10.97 -5.71 -0.63
CA ALA A 35 11.65 -4.44 -0.52
C ALA A 35 11.59 -3.88 0.91
N ALA A 36 10.42 -3.92 1.55
CA ALA A 36 10.25 -3.49 2.94
C ALA A 36 11.07 -4.33 3.93
N ALA A 37 11.28 -5.62 3.66
CA ALA A 37 12.10 -6.49 4.50
C ALA A 37 13.60 -6.17 4.41
N ASP A 38 14.04 -5.59 3.29
CA ASP A 38 15.42 -5.15 3.08
C ASP A 38 15.70 -3.75 3.65
N LEU A 39 14.66 -2.98 4.02
CA LEU A 39 14.82 -1.69 4.66
C LEU A 39 15.39 -1.84 6.09
N PRO A 40 16.32 -0.95 6.52
CA PRO A 40 16.87 -1.00 7.88
C PRO A 40 15.81 -0.84 8.98
N ALA A 41 14.74 -0.10 8.70
CA ALA A 41 13.66 0.16 9.63
C ALA A 41 12.34 0.44 8.88
N ALA A 42 11.61 -0.62 8.54
CA ALA A 42 10.24 -0.51 8.02
C ALA A 42 9.28 0.05 9.10
N THR A 43 8.50 1.06 8.72
CA THR A 43 7.52 1.76 9.56
C THR A 43 6.10 1.48 9.10
N THR A 44 5.09 1.96 9.84
CA THR A 44 3.69 1.88 9.40
C THR A 44 3.48 2.59 8.06
N LEU A 45 4.17 3.70 7.82
CA LEU A 45 4.20 4.36 6.51
C LEU A 45 4.71 3.42 5.40
N THR A 46 5.77 2.64 5.66
CA THR A 46 6.26 1.62 4.71
C THR A 46 5.15 0.63 4.36
N ALA A 47 4.46 0.11 5.38
CA ALA A 47 3.38 -0.86 5.17
C ALA A 47 2.21 -0.26 4.37
N PHE A 48 1.85 0.99 4.65
CA PHE A 48 0.82 1.69 3.90
C PHE A 48 1.25 1.99 2.46
N GLU A 49 2.50 2.38 2.21
CA GLU A 49 2.97 2.62 0.84
C GLU A 49 2.86 1.35 -0.01
N VAL A 50 3.27 0.18 0.52
CA VAL A 50 3.14 -1.11 -0.19
C VAL A 50 1.70 -1.40 -0.64
N ILE A 51 0.70 -1.16 0.22
CA ILE A 51 -0.69 -1.46 -0.13
C ILE A 51 -1.35 -0.35 -0.95
N CYS A 52 -0.95 0.90 -0.75
CA CYS A 52 -1.54 2.06 -1.42
C CYS A 52 -1.15 2.15 -2.89
N ASP A 53 0.02 1.63 -3.26
CA ASP A 53 0.49 1.58 -4.65
C ASP A 53 -0.09 0.37 -5.43
N THR A 54 -1.05 -0.33 -4.83
CA THR A 54 -1.74 -1.43 -5.49
C THR A 54 -3.00 -0.95 -6.21
N PRO A 55 -3.37 -1.60 -7.32
CA PRO A 55 -4.59 -1.24 -8.03
C PRO A 55 -5.86 -1.25 -7.15
N ASP A 56 -5.91 -2.08 -6.09
CA ASP A 56 -7.06 -2.27 -5.20
C ASP A 56 -7.30 -1.17 -4.16
N MET A 57 -6.37 -0.22 -3.94
CA MET A 57 -6.59 0.89 -3.01
C MET A 57 -7.60 1.95 -3.52
N GLN A 58 -7.86 1.97 -4.85
CA GLN A 58 -8.54 3.02 -5.60
C GLN A 58 -7.75 4.33 -5.71
N ASP A 59 -7.89 4.95 -6.89
CA ASP A 59 -7.23 6.20 -7.23
C ASP A 59 -7.69 7.33 -6.31
N THR A 60 -6.73 8.16 -5.89
CA THR A 60 -7.01 9.47 -5.32
C THR A 60 -6.76 10.53 -6.37
N TYR A 61 -7.02 11.79 -6.06
CA TYR A 61 -6.63 12.91 -6.90
C TYR A 61 -5.53 13.72 -6.21
N LEU A 62 -4.52 14.14 -6.98
CA LEU A 62 -3.48 15.06 -6.53
C LEU A 62 -3.67 16.44 -7.15
N GLY A 63 -4.10 17.41 -6.34
CA GLY A 63 -4.16 18.80 -6.78
C GLY A 63 -2.76 19.38 -7.03
N ASN A 64 -2.63 20.33 -7.97
CA ASN A 64 -1.35 21.00 -8.27
C ASN A 64 -0.61 21.57 -7.04
N ALA A 65 -1.37 22.12 -6.08
CA ALA A 65 -0.80 22.67 -4.84
C ALA A 65 -0.35 21.58 -3.86
N GLU A 66 -1.04 20.44 -3.84
CA GLU A 66 -0.71 19.30 -2.98
C GLU A 66 0.48 18.51 -3.53
N ARG A 67 0.67 18.49 -4.87
CA ARG A 67 1.76 17.76 -5.52
C ARG A 67 3.13 18.13 -4.97
N ALA A 68 3.38 19.43 -4.78
CA ALA A 68 4.65 19.88 -4.22
C ALA A 68 4.83 19.44 -2.76
N ASP A 69 3.78 19.49 -1.94
CA ASP A 69 3.83 19.06 -0.53
C ASP A 69 4.06 17.54 -0.41
N VAL A 70 3.31 16.75 -1.19
CA VAL A 70 3.44 15.29 -1.21
C VAL A 70 4.80 14.87 -1.74
N TYR A 71 5.33 15.55 -2.77
CA TYR A 71 6.69 15.33 -3.23
C TYR A 71 7.74 15.59 -2.14
N GLN A 72 7.63 16.70 -1.42
CA GLN A 72 8.56 17.00 -0.32
C GLN A 72 8.43 15.98 0.82
N PHE A 73 7.20 15.54 1.12
CA PHE A 73 6.97 14.47 2.08
C PHE A 73 7.63 13.16 1.64
N ALA A 74 7.44 12.74 0.38
CA ALA A 74 8.06 11.53 -0.16
C ALA A 74 9.58 11.61 -0.07
N ARG A 75 10.17 12.76 -0.45
CA ARG A 75 11.61 12.99 -0.38
C ARG A 75 12.15 12.97 1.04
N ALA A 76 11.43 13.56 1.99
CA ALA A 76 11.82 13.56 3.40
C ALA A 76 11.74 12.16 4.04
N ASN A 77 10.85 11.31 3.54
CA ASN A 77 10.59 9.97 4.06
C ASN A 77 11.13 8.85 3.17
N ALA A 78 11.98 9.15 2.18
CA ALA A 78 12.43 8.19 1.18
C ALA A 78 13.09 6.93 1.79
N ALA A 79 13.74 7.06 2.96
CA ALA A 79 14.33 5.93 3.68
C ALA A 79 13.30 4.93 4.26
N HIS A 80 12.01 5.28 4.24
CA HIS A 80 10.90 4.48 4.74
C HIS A 80 9.93 4.04 3.64
N LEU A 81 10.16 4.43 2.38
CA LEU A 81 9.35 4.00 1.24
C LEU A 81 10.06 2.85 0.53
N THR A 82 9.29 1.93 -0.06
CA THR A 82 9.87 0.81 -0.80
C THR A 82 10.21 1.16 -2.23
N THR A 83 9.52 2.15 -2.80
CA THR A 83 9.75 2.65 -4.16
C THR A 83 10.75 3.81 -4.16
N ASP A 84 11.82 3.73 -4.96
CA ASP A 84 12.70 4.87 -5.19
C ASP A 84 12.00 5.89 -6.11
N MET A 85 12.08 7.18 -5.79
CA MET A 85 11.38 8.23 -6.55
C MET A 85 11.79 8.38 -8.02
N THR A 86 12.86 7.72 -8.45
CA THR A 86 13.34 7.71 -9.85
C THR A 86 12.82 6.53 -10.67
N GLU A 87 12.17 5.56 -10.03
CA GLU A 87 11.70 4.31 -10.65
C GLU A 87 10.28 4.38 -11.26
N PRO A 88 9.31 5.14 -10.72
CA PRO A 88 7.94 5.13 -11.24
C PRO A 88 7.84 5.59 -12.69
N ASP A 89 7.25 4.74 -13.53
CA ASP A 89 6.81 5.13 -14.89
C ASP A 89 5.68 6.17 -14.84
N ASP A 90 4.75 6.01 -13.90
CA ASP A 90 3.71 6.98 -13.56
C ASP A 90 4.04 7.66 -12.23
N PHE A 91 4.83 8.73 -12.31
CA PHE A 91 5.25 9.49 -11.14
C PHE A 91 4.09 10.18 -10.41
N GLU A 92 3.03 10.58 -11.13
CA GLU A 92 1.89 11.24 -10.49
C GLU A 92 1.02 10.23 -9.74
N GLY A 93 0.74 9.08 -10.34
CA GLY A 93 0.07 7.96 -9.67
C GLY A 93 0.82 7.47 -8.43
N TRP A 94 2.16 7.42 -8.49
CA TRP A 94 2.98 7.12 -7.30
C TRP A 94 2.85 8.20 -6.21
N LEU A 95 2.83 9.49 -6.55
CA LEU A 95 2.59 10.53 -5.54
C LEU A 95 1.17 10.43 -4.95
N GLU A 96 0.18 9.99 -5.73
CA GLU A 96 -1.17 9.72 -5.25
C GLU A 96 -1.21 8.56 -4.24
N SER A 97 -0.45 7.49 -4.48
CA SER A 97 -0.32 6.39 -3.51
C SER A 97 0.41 6.85 -2.23
N VAL A 98 1.47 7.66 -2.35
CA VAL A 98 2.15 8.27 -1.19
C VAL A 98 1.23 9.21 -0.40
N LYS A 99 0.40 10.02 -1.06
CA LYS A 99 -0.62 10.85 -0.39
C LYS A 99 -1.55 9.98 0.44
N THR A 100 -2.03 8.88 -0.13
CA THR A 100 -2.93 7.95 0.56
C THR A 100 -2.25 7.26 1.74
N ALA A 101 -1.01 6.80 1.57
CA ALA A 101 -0.22 6.20 2.65
C ALA A 101 0.00 7.18 3.82
N ARG A 102 0.28 8.45 3.52
CA ARG A 102 0.43 9.50 4.52
C ARG A 102 -0.87 9.76 5.29
N ILE A 103 -2.01 9.82 4.60
CA ILE A 103 -3.33 9.99 5.25
C ILE A 103 -3.56 8.88 6.28
N LEU A 104 -3.31 7.63 5.89
CA LEU A 104 -3.49 6.47 6.77
C LEU A 104 -2.51 6.48 7.95
N ASP A 105 -1.26 6.90 7.74
CA ASP A 105 -0.27 7.02 8.83
C ASP A 105 -0.63 8.14 9.82
N GLU A 106 -1.11 9.29 9.33
CA GLU A 106 -1.63 10.38 10.17
C GLU A 106 -2.91 9.96 10.92
N TRP A 107 -3.81 9.20 10.28
CA TRP A 107 -5.01 8.63 10.90
C TRP A 107 -4.67 7.75 12.10
N ILE A 108 -3.83 6.73 11.92
CA ILE A 108 -3.43 5.86 13.04
C ILE A 108 -2.56 6.62 14.07
N GLY A 109 -2.00 7.76 13.68
CA GLY A 109 -1.30 8.72 14.53
C GLY A 109 -2.22 9.56 15.42
N GLY A 110 -3.55 9.47 15.24
CA GLY A 110 -4.56 10.13 16.05
C GLY A 110 -5.11 11.43 15.45
N ALA A 111 -4.85 11.71 14.17
CA ALA A 111 -5.49 12.82 13.47
C ALA A 111 -7.02 12.62 13.41
N THR A 112 -7.79 13.70 13.52
CA THR A 112 -9.26 13.62 13.42
C THR A 112 -9.72 13.57 11.96
N VAL A 113 -10.97 13.14 11.76
CA VAL A 113 -11.60 13.16 10.43
C VAL A 113 -11.57 14.57 9.83
N GLU A 114 -11.89 15.59 10.63
CA GLU A 114 -11.91 16.99 10.20
C GLU A 114 -10.53 17.47 9.75
N GLU A 115 -9.48 17.17 10.53
CA GLU A 115 -8.11 17.53 10.19
C GLU A 115 -7.68 16.94 8.85
N LEU A 116 -7.98 15.65 8.61
CA LEU A 116 -7.61 14.95 7.38
C LEU A 116 -8.44 15.41 6.18
N VAL A 117 -9.76 15.57 6.35
CA VAL A 117 -10.68 16.06 5.32
C VAL A 117 -10.29 17.47 4.85
N GLU A 118 -9.99 18.38 5.78
CA GLU A 118 -9.58 19.74 5.45
C GLU A 118 -8.19 19.77 4.78
N ARG A 119 -7.22 19.05 5.35
CA ARG A 119 -5.83 19.06 4.86
C ARG A 119 -5.69 18.46 3.46
N TYR A 120 -6.34 17.33 3.20
CA TYR A 120 -6.16 16.55 1.98
C TYR A 120 -7.28 16.72 0.95
N ARG A 121 -8.26 17.59 1.27
CA ARG A 121 -9.40 17.93 0.41
C ARG A 121 -10.16 16.69 -0.05
N ILE A 122 -10.35 15.74 0.87
CA ILE A 122 -11.12 14.50 0.67
C ILE A 122 -12.46 14.61 1.38
N GLY A 123 -13.46 13.84 0.99
CA GLY A 123 -14.69 13.69 1.78
C GLY A 123 -14.48 12.73 2.97
N PRO A 124 -15.30 12.84 4.03
CA PRO A 124 -15.25 11.88 5.15
C PRO A 124 -15.51 10.44 4.69
N GLY A 125 -16.44 10.24 3.75
CA GLY A 125 -16.68 8.91 3.18
C GLY A 125 -15.51 8.36 2.36
N ASP A 126 -14.67 9.24 1.79
CA ASP A 126 -13.45 8.80 1.10
C ASP A 126 -12.37 8.37 2.12
N LEU A 127 -12.35 8.96 3.32
CA LEU A 127 -11.46 8.51 4.41
C LEU A 127 -11.92 7.15 4.91
N ASP A 128 -13.20 6.99 5.24
CA ASP A 128 -13.77 5.71 5.70
C ASP A 128 -13.47 4.59 4.69
N SER A 129 -13.72 4.83 3.40
CA SER A 129 -13.45 3.86 2.33
C SER A 129 -11.97 3.47 2.23
N ARG A 130 -11.05 4.42 2.47
CA ARG A 130 -9.60 4.15 2.46
C ARG A 130 -9.18 3.33 3.66
N VAL A 131 -9.70 3.63 4.85
CA VAL A 131 -9.41 2.87 6.07
C VAL A 131 -9.89 1.42 5.93
N GLU A 132 -11.14 1.21 5.46
CA GLU A 132 -11.68 -0.14 5.21
C GLU A 132 -10.84 -0.92 4.20
N ARG A 133 -10.43 -0.28 3.09
CA ARG A 133 -9.56 -0.93 2.08
C ARG A 133 -8.18 -1.22 2.61
N ALA A 134 -7.59 -0.30 3.37
CA ALA A 134 -6.29 -0.50 3.97
C ALA A 134 -6.29 -1.69 4.93
N GLU A 135 -7.34 -1.84 5.74
CA GLU A 135 -7.49 -3.01 6.62
C GLU A 135 -7.53 -4.32 5.82
N TRP A 136 -8.34 -4.37 4.76
CA TRP A 136 -8.44 -5.54 3.89
C TRP A 136 -7.12 -5.86 3.18
N LEU A 137 -6.46 -4.84 2.60
CA LEU A 137 -5.20 -5.03 1.87
C LEU A 137 -4.02 -5.37 2.80
N LEU A 138 -3.98 -4.84 4.02
CA LEU A 138 -3.01 -5.26 5.02
C LEU A 138 -3.24 -6.71 5.45
N SER A 139 -4.49 -7.15 5.58
CA SER A 139 -4.80 -8.56 5.81
C SER A 139 -4.31 -9.45 4.64
N ALA A 140 -4.48 -9.00 3.40
CA ALA A 140 -3.95 -9.70 2.23
C ALA A 140 -2.42 -9.75 2.23
N ALA A 141 -1.76 -8.65 2.63
CA ALA A 141 -0.32 -8.57 2.77
C ALA A 141 0.23 -9.50 3.86
N GLU A 142 -0.44 -9.64 4.99
CA GLU A 142 -0.06 -10.62 6.01
C GLU A 142 -0.11 -12.05 5.46
N ALA A 143 -1.21 -12.43 4.79
CA ALA A 143 -1.35 -13.75 4.19
C ALA A 143 -0.29 -14.03 3.11
N LEU A 144 0.02 -13.04 2.26
CA LEU A 144 1.05 -13.16 1.24
C LEU A 144 2.47 -13.21 1.83
N GLY A 145 2.72 -12.46 2.90
CA GLY A 145 3.97 -12.54 3.68
C GLY A 145 4.18 -13.94 4.28
N GLU A 146 3.14 -14.52 4.87
CA GLU A 146 3.17 -15.91 5.36
C GLU A 146 3.47 -16.91 4.25
N THR A 147 2.76 -16.81 3.12
CA THR A 147 2.95 -17.70 1.96
C THR A 147 4.35 -17.62 1.36
N THR A 148 4.96 -16.43 1.37
CA THR A 148 6.30 -16.21 0.80
C THR A 148 7.43 -16.36 1.82
N GLY A 149 7.11 -16.48 3.11
CA GLY A 149 8.08 -16.50 4.21
C GLY A 149 8.71 -15.14 4.53
N VAL A 150 8.19 -14.05 3.95
CA VAL A 150 8.69 -12.68 4.16
C VAL A 150 7.97 -12.08 5.36
N ARG A 151 8.72 -11.53 6.32
CA ARG A 151 8.17 -10.94 7.54
C ARG A 151 8.45 -9.45 7.59
N VAL A 152 7.37 -8.65 7.61
CA VAL A 152 7.43 -7.21 7.79
C VAL A 152 6.54 -6.83 8.98
N PRO A 153 7.09 -6.78 10.22
CA PRO A 153 6.28 -6.52 11.42
C PRO A 153 5.49 -5.20 11.38
N ALA A 154 5.91 -4.26 10.53
CA ALA A 154 5.20 -3.01 10.31
C ALA A 154 3.78 -3.21 9.75
N VAL A 155 3.55 -4.25 8.94
CA VAL A 155 2.22 -4.57 8.37
C VAL A 155 1.24 -4.90 9.50
N SER A 156 1.60 -5.83 10.38
CA SER A 156 0.75 -6.19 11.53
C SER A 156 0.55 -5.03 12.50
N ARG A 157 1.58 -4.19 12.71
CA ARG A 157 1.46 -2.99 13.53
C ARG A 157 0.49 -1.98 12.93
N ALA A 158 0.57 -1.72 11.62
CA ALA A 158 -0.34 -0.81 10.93
C ALA A 158 -1.78 -1.32 11.05
N ARG A 159 -2.01 -2.60 10.74
CA ARG A 159 -3.33 -3.23 10.79
C ARG A 159 -3.95 -3.17 12.19
N SER A 160 -3.16 -3.39 13.25
CA SER A 160 -3.66 -3.36 14.63
C SER A 160 -4.10 -1.98 15.13
N ARG A 161 -3.81 -0.91 14.36
CA ARG A 161 -4.07 0.48 14.73
C ARG A 161 -5.11 1.17 13.83
N LEU A 162 -5.55 0.52 12.75
CA LEU A 162 -6.72 0.93 11.98
C LEU A 162 -7.99 0.62 12.78
#